data_AF-A0A429DYZ4-F1
#
_entry.id   AF-A0A429DYZ4-F1
#
_cell.length_a   1.000
_cell.length_b   1.000
_cell.length_c   1.000
_cell.angle_alpha   90.00
_cell.angle_beta   90.00
_cell.angle_gamma   90.00
#
_symmetry.space_group_name_H-M   'P 1'
#
loop_
_entity.id
_entity.type
_entity.pdbx_description
1 polymer ?
#
loop_
_entity_poly.entity_id
_entity_poly.type
_entity_poly.pdbx_seq_one_letter_code
_entity_poly.pdbx_strand_id
1 'polypeptide(L)'
;MDNFSYLAQSAFPLVWMLVPAIGAFLRARRAPTTRERLEIWQRWWAIGALGFGSLWMTVAFLAFPDVMATAIGFERTPFLFEIAFANLGLAVMGFRAASASARERVTIGLGAGMFLWGALVGHVYQWFANGVHSPGNTGGVLANDLLIPAVMIILAVWSRKLRPANVA
;
A
#
# COMPACT_ATOMS: atom_id res chain seq x y z
N MET A 1 -4.84 -21.16 16.38
CA MET A 1 -4.24 -19.86 16.68
C MET A 1 -5.08 -19.20 17.77
N ASP A 2 -4.46 -18.63 18.80
CA ASP A 2 -5.20 -17.90 19.83
C ASP A 2 -5.72 -16.54 19.30
N ASN A 3 -6.67 -15.94 20.02
CA ASN A 3 -7.32 -14.69 19.61
C ASN A 3 -6.32 -13.52 19.51
N PHE A 4 -5.32 -13.47 20.38
CA PHE A 4 -4.35 -12.38 20.40
C PHE A 4 -3.45 -12.44 19.16
N SER A 5 -2.93 -13.61 18.85
CA SER A 5 -2.12 -13.89 17.66
C SER A 5 -2.89 -13.59 16.38
N TYR A 6 -4.18 -13.98 16.32
CA TYR A 6 -5.05 -13.66 15.19
C TYR A 6 -5.18 -12.15 14.99
N LEU A 7 -5.50 -11.42 16.06
CA LEU A 7 -5.67 -9.97 16.01
C LEU A 7 -4.37 -9.25 15.65
N ALA A 8 -3.24 -9.68 16.22
CA ALA A 8 -1.94 -9.10 15.94
C ALA A 8 -1.56 -9.27 14.46
N GLN A 9 -1.72 -10.48 13.90
CA GLN A 9 -1.45 -10.74 12.49
C GLN A 9 -2.41 -9.98 11.57
N SER A 10 -3.69 -9.92 11.92
CA SER A 10 -4.70 -9.18 11.14
C SER A 10 -4.44 -7.67 11.14
N ALA A 11 -3.94 -7.12 12.25
CA ALA A 11 -3.66 -5.70 12.38
C ALA A 11 -2.28 -5.30 11.83
N PHE A 12 -1.32 -6.24 11.77
CA PHE A 12 0.06 -5.96 11.36
C PHE A 12 0.17 -5.17 10.05
N PRO A 13 -0.57 -5.49 8.97
CA PRO A 13 -0.47 -4.73 7.72
C PRO A 13 -0.72 -3.22 7.88
N LEU A 14 -1.53 -2.81 8.87
CA LEU A 14 -1.84 -1.40 9.12
C LEU A 14 -0.61 -0.56 9.47
N VAL A 15 0.49 -1.19 9.93
CA VAL A 15 1.75 -0.49 10.22
C VAL A 15 2.23 0.32 9.00
N TRP A 16 2.01 -0.21 7.79
CA TRP A 16 2.43 0.41 6.54
C TRP A 16 1.63 1.66 6.18
N MET A 17 0.43 1.86 6.75
CA MET A 17 -0.30 3.13 6.63
C MET A 17 -0.08 4.04 7.83
N LEU A 18 -0.10 3.47 9.04
CA LEU A 18 -0.06 4.23 10.28
C LEU A 18 1.29 4.92 10.48
N VAL A 19 2.41 4.23 10.26
CA VAL A 19 3.74 4.82 10.45
C VAL A 19 3.97 5.99 9.48
N PRO A 20 3.70 5.86 8.16
CA PRO A 20 3.82 7.00 7.25
C PRO A 20 2.83 8.12 7.52
N ALA A 21 1.59 7.81 7.93
CA ALA A 21 0.61 8.83 8.29
C ALA A 21 1.05 9.66 9.51
N ILE A 22 1.57 8.99 10.55
CA ILE A 22 2.11 9.66 11.74
C ILE A 22 3.31 10.53 11.35
N GLY A 23 4.26 9.99 10.58
CA GLY A 23 5.42 10.74 10.10
C GLY A 23 5.02 11.96 9.27
N ALA A 24 4.07 11.80 8.36
CA ALA A 24 3.52 12.88 7.55
C ALA A 24 2.86 13.95 8.42
N PHE A 25 2.01 13.54 9.37
CA PHE A 25 1.33 14.46 10.28
C PHE A 25 2.32 15.28 11.11
N LEU A 26 3.29 14.62 11.74
CA LEU A 26 4.31 15.26 12.59
C LEU A 26 5.20 16.23 11.81
N ARG A 27 5.41 16.00 10.52
CA ARG A 27 6.18 16.89 9.64
C ARG A 27 5.31 18.01 9.07
N ALA A 28 4.09 17.70 8.61
CA ALA A 28 3.18 18.64 7.97
C ALA A 28 2.67 19.74 8.93
N ARG A 29 2.62 19.48 10.25
CA ARG A 29 2.27 20.51 11.25
C ARG A 29 3.21 21.73 11.24
N ARG A 30 4.44 21.56 10.74
CA ARG A 30 5.45 22.64 10.64
C ARG A 30 5.45 23.32 9.27
N ALA A 31 4.66 22.83 8.31
CA ALA A 31 4.68 23.35 6.95
C ALA A 31 3.84 24.63 6.82
N PRO A 32 4.42 25.73 6.32
CA PRO A 32 3.75 27.04 6.18
C PRO A 32 2.62 27.05 5.14
N THR A 33 2.65 26.17 4.14
CA THR A 33 1.68 26.19 3.03
C THR A 33 0.98 24.84 2.82
N THR A 34 -0.25 24.89 2.30
CA THR A 34 -0.99 23.67 1.90
C THR A 34 -0.25 22.85 0.86
N ARG A 35 0.44 23.50 -0.09
CA ARG A 35 1.24 22.82 -1.11
C ARG A 35 2.36 21.99 -0.47
N GLU A 36 3.08 22.56 0.47
CA GLU A 36 4.15 21.86 1.18
C GLU A 36 3.61 20.71 2.04
N ARG A 37 2.47 20.91 2.71
CA ARG A 37 1.78 19.83 3.44
C ARG A 37 1.45 18.66 2.53
N LEU A 38 0.87 18.91 1.35
CA LEU A 38 0.56 17.86 0.40
C LEU A 38 1.80 17.15 -0.12
N GLU A 39 2.88 17.88 -0.41
CA GLU A 39 4.14 17.26 -0.84
C GLU A 39 4.73 16.36 0.25
N ILE A 40 4.67 16.78 1.51
CA ILE A 40 5.07 15.95 2.66
C ILE A 40 4.23 14.68 2.70
N TRP A 41 2.90 14.80 2.72
CA TRP A 41 1.99 13.65 2.75
C TRP A 41 2.24 12.70 1.58
N GLN A 42 2.39 13.23 0.37
CA GLN A 42 2.64 12.43 -0.81
C GLN A 42 3.95 11.65 -0.73
N ARG A 43 5.04 12.26 -0.23
CA ARG A 43 6.35 11.58 -0.11
C ARG A 43 6.33 10.50 0.96
N TRP A 44 5.73 10.78 2.11
CA TRP A 44 5.58 9.78 3.17
C TRP A 44 4.74 8.60 2.69
N TRP A 45 3.62 8.87 2.01
CA TRP A 45 2.77 7.81 1.47
C TRP A 45 3.45 7.02 0.36
N ALA A 46 4.14 7.69 -0.55
CA ALA A 46 4.87 7.05 -1.66
C ALA A 46 6.03 6.17 -1.17
N ILE A 47 6.89 6.69 -0.29
CA ILE A 47 8.07 5.98 0.20
C ILE A 47 7.68 4.94 1.25
N GLY A 48 6.90 5.36 2.25
CA GLY A 48 6.58 4.53 3.41
C GLY A 48 5.50 3.50 3.10
N ALA A 49 4.32 3.95 2.66
CA ALA A 49 3.18 3.07 2.50
C ALA A 49 3.32 2.19 1.26
N LEU A 50 3.51 2.80 0.08
CA LEU A 50 3.65 2.02 -1.16
C LEU A 50 5.05 1.40 -1.29
N GLY A 51 6.11 2.20 -1.18
CA GLY A 51 7.50 1.77 -1.40
C GLY A 51 7.95 0.68 -0.43
N PHE A 52 8.15 1.03 0.84
CA PHE A 52 8.62 0.10 1.86
C PHE A 52 7.61 -1.00 2.19
N GLY A 53 6.31 -0.71 2.20
CA GLY A 53 5.28 -1.72 2.38
C GLY A 53 5.34 -2.82 1.31
N SER A 54 5.45 -2.45 0.04
CA SER A 54 5.56 -3.43 -1.06
C SER A 54 6.93 -4.11 -1.08
N LEU A 55 8.00 -3.40 -0.71
CA LEU A 55 9.33 -4.02 -0.59
C LEU A 55 9.34 -5.08 0.52
N TRP A 56 8.69 -4.82 1.65
CA TRP A 56 8.53 -5.82 2.71
C TRP A 56 7.75 -7.04 2.20
N MET A 57 6.65 -6.85 1.47
CA MET A 57 5.92 -7.97 0.85
C MET A 57 6.80 -8.79 -0.09
N THR A 58 7.59 -8.11 -0.91
CA THR A 58 8.55 -8.76 -1.81
C THR A 58 9.51 -9.66 -1.04
N VAL A 59 10.16 -9.10 -0.01
CA VAL A 59 11.12 -9.85 0.82
C VAL A 59 10.42 -10.99 1.56
N ALA A 60 9.23 -10.76 2.11
CA ALA A 60 8.49 -11.77 2.85
C ALA A 60 8.10 -12.98 1.99
N PHE A 61 7.57 -12.75 0.77
CA PHE A 61 7.22 -13.84 -0.14
C PHE A 61 8.44 -14.58 -0.71
N LEU A 62 9.58 -13.91 -0.93
CA LEU A 62 10.79 -14.57 -1.42
C LEU A 62 11.54 -15.34 -0.33
N ALA A 63 11.68 -14.75 0.85
CA ALA A 63 12.47 -15.33 1.94
C ALA A 63 11.68 -16.34 2.78
N PHE A 64 10.37 -16.12 2.95
CA PHE A 64 9.51 -16.91 3.82
C PHE A 64 8.20 -17.33 3.13
N PRO A 65 8.24 -18.00 1.96
CA PRO A 65 7.04 -18.34 1.19
C PRO A 65 6.05 -19.23 1.96
N ASP A 66 6.52 -20.18 2.77
CA ASP A 66 5.64 -21.06 3.56
C ASP A 66 4.88 -20.29 4.66
N VAL A 67 5.56 -19.32 5.28
CA VAL A 67 4.96 -18.43 6.28
C VAL A 67 3.89 -17.56 5.61
N MET A 68 4.21 -16.98 4.45
CA MET A 68 3.26 -16.16 3.73
C MET A 68 2.06 -16.96 3.24
N ALA A 69 2.26 -18.14 2.65
CA ALA A 69 1.19 -19.05 2.23
C ALA A 69 0.21 -19.34 3.38
N THR A 70 0.75 -19.71 4.55
CA THR A 70 -0.02 -19.96 5.77
C THR A 70 -0.76 -18.71 6.22
N ALA A 71 -0.10 -17.54 6.24
CA ALA A 71 -0.69 -16.30 6.67
C ALA A 71 -1.88 -15.88 5.79
N ILE A 72 -1.77 -16.07 4.47
CA ILE A 72 -2.86 -15.77 3.52
C ILE A 72 -3.87 -16.92 3.38
N GLY A 73 -3.62 -18.08 3.98
CA GLY A 73 -4.55 -19.22 3.96
C GLY A 73 -4.61 -19.98 2.63
N PHE A 74 -3.50 -20.00 1.88
CA PHE A 74 -3.37 -20.74 0.63
C PHE A 74 -2.20 -21.72 0.69
N GLU A 75 -2.21 -22.73 -0.18
CA GLU A 75 -1.05 -23.59 -0.36
C GLU A 75 0.11 -22.84 -1.02
N ARG A 76 1.34 -23.30 -0.77
CA ARG A 76 2.51 -22.79 -1.46
C ARG A 76 2.49 -23.24 -2.92
N THR A 77 2.40 -22.27 -3.82
CA THR A 77 2.45 -22.46 -5.26
C THR A 77 3.46 -21.50 -5.90
N PRO A 78 3.88 -21.71 -7.16
CA PRO A 78 4.73 -20.75 -7.88
C PRO A 78 4.16 -19.32 -7.94
N PHE A 79 2.85 -19.16 -7.78
CA PHE A 79 2.17 -17.85 -7.75
C PHE A 79 2.70 -16.93 -6.65
N LEU A 80 3.24 -17.47 -5.54
CA LEU A 80 3.84 -16.64 -4.49
C LEU A 80 5.06 -15.85 -4.99
N PHE A 81 5.82 -16.42 -5.93
CA PHE A 81 6.93 -15.72 -6.57
C PHE A 81 6.44 -14.58 -7.46
N GLU A 82 5.35 -14.79 -8.20
CA GLU A 82 4.72 -13.74 -9.02
C GLU A 82 4.18 -12.60 -8.15
N ILE A 83 3.52 -12.91 -7.02
CA ILE A 83 3.08 -11.91 -6.04
C ILE A 83 4.28 -11.10 -5.52
N ALA A 84 5.41 -11.75 -5.25
CA ALA A 84 6.60 -11.06 -4.79
C ALA A 84 7.10 -10.04 -5.82
N PHE A 85 7.18 -10.42 -7.10
CA PHE A 85 7.65 -9.54 -8.17
C PHE A 85 6.64 -8.45 -8.56
N ALA A 86 5.33 -8.72 -8.43
CA ALA A 86 4.31 -7.68 -8.54
C ALA A 86 4.54 -6.60 -7.47
N ASN A 87 4.78 -7.01 -6.22
CA ASN A 87 5.11 -6.10 -5.13
C ASN A 87 6.47 -5.40 -5.32
N LEU A 88 7.45 -6.05 -5.94
CA LEU A 88 8.73 -5.40 -6.28
C LEU A 88 8.49 -4.26 -7.27
N GLY A 89 7.65 -4.48 -8.28
CA GLY A 89 7.22 -3.43 -9.22
C GLY A 89 6.55 -2.26 -8.50
N LEU A 90 5.63 -2.55 -7.56
CA LEU A 90 5.00 -1.53 -6.74
C LEU A 90 6.01 -0.75 -5.88
N ALA A 91 6.99 -1.43 -5.29
CA ALA A 91 8.02 -0.81 -4.46
C ALA A 91 8.85 0.19 -5.27
N VAL A 92 9.32 -0.23 -6.44
CA VAL A 92 10.08 0.63 -7.37
C VAL A 92 9.25 1.86 -7.77
N MET A 93 7.98 1.67 -8.12
CA MET A 93 7.09 2.79 -8.45
C MET A 93 6.82 3.70 -7.25
N GLY A 94 6.68 3.15 -6.04
CA GLY A 94 6.53 3.92 -4.80
C GLY A 94 7.72 4.82 -4.52
N PHE A 95 8.94 4.30 -4.65
CA PHE A 95 10.14 5.13 -4.51
C PHE A 95 10.27 6.16 -5.62
N ARG A 96 9.95 5.80 -6.87
CA ARG A 96 9.93 6.75 -8.00
C ARG A 96 8.94 7.90 -7.76
N ALA A 97 7.80 7.61 -7.13
CA ALA A 97 6.76 8.60 -6.87
C ALA A 97 7.19 9.71 -5.91
N ALA A 98 8.23 9.51 -5.09
CA ALA A 98 8.74 10.51 -4.16
C ALA A 98 9.17 11.81 -4.87
N SER A 99 9.77 11.69 -6.06
CA SER A 99 10.23 12.81 -6.89
C SER A 99 9.39 13.01 -8.16
N ALA A 100 8.30 12.25 -8.33
CA ALA A 100 7.47 12.29 -9.52
C ALA A 100 6.58 13.52 -9.61
N SER A 101 6.21 13.88 -10.84
CA SER A 101 5.18 14.89 -11.07
C SER A 101 3.82 14.41 -10.56
N ALA A 102 2.90 15.34 -10.30
CA ALA A 102 1.56 14.96 -9.85
C ALA A 102 0.78 14.13 -10.90
N ARG A 103 1.04 14.32 -12.20
CA ARG A 103 0.46 13.46 -13.26
C ARG A 103 1.00 12.04 -13.16
N GLU A 104 2.31 11.90 -13.05
CA GLU A 104 2.97 10.59 -12.92
C GLU A 104 2.56 9.86 -11.63
N ARG A 105 2.38 10.58 -10.52
CA ARG A 105 1.87 10.02 -9.26
C ARG A 105 0.44 9.47 -9.40
N VAL A 106 -0.41 10.08 -10.22
CA VAL A 106 -1.73 9.50 -10.55
C VAL A 106 -1.57 8.21 -11.34
N THR A 107 -0.70 8.20 -12.36
CA THR A 107 -0.42 6.97 -13.15
C THR A 107 0.10 5.84 -12.26
N ILE A 108 1.05 6.13 -11.36
CA ILE A 108 1.57 5.16 -10.40
C ILE A 108 0.47 4.68 -9.46
N GLY A 109 -0.35 5.59 -8.92
CA GLY A 109 -1.47 5.23 -8.06
C GLY A 109 -2.50 4.33 -8.75
N LEU A 110 -2.80 4.58 -10.04
CA LEU A 110 -3.67 3.71 -10.84
C LEU A 110 -3.03 2.34 -11.09
N GLY A 111 -1.74 2.29 -11.43
CA GLY A 111 -1.00 1.04 -11.61
C GLY A 111 -0.97 0.19 -10.33
N ALA A 112 -0.67 0.82 -9.19
CA ALA A 112 -0.75 0.18 -7.88
C ALA A 112 -2.18 -0.29 -7.58
N GLY A 113 -3.18 0.52 -7.91
CA GLY A 113 -4.60 0.19 -7.77
C GLY A 113 -5.01 -1.04 -8.55
N MET A 114 -4.54 -1.25 -9.79
CA MET A 114 -4.92 -2.45 -10.57
C MET A 114 -4.49 -3.74 -9.90
N PHE A 115 -3.32 -3.77 -9.28
CA PHE A 115 -2.88 -4.93 -8.51
C PHE A 115 -3.61 -5.02 -7.16
N LEU A 116 -3.56 -3.96 -6.36
CA LEU A 116 -4.06 -3.97 -4.98
C LEU A 116 -5.59 -4.05 -4.91
N TRP A 117 -6.34 -3.33 -5.75
CA TRP A 117 -7.80 -3.48 -5.80
C TRP A 117 -8.22 -4.83 -6.37
N GLY A 118 -7.44 -5.41 -7.28
CA GLY A 118 -7.63 -6.79 -7.71
C GLY A 118 -7.46 -7.78 -6.55
N ALA A 119 -6.39 -7.61 -5.76
CA ALA A 119 -6.16 -8.40 -4.55
C ALA A 119 -7.28 -8.22 -3.52
N LEU A 120 -7.74 -6.99 -3.27
CA LEU A 120 -8.88 -6.69 -2.40
C LEU A 120 -10.14 -7.46 -2.80
N VAL A 121 -10.51 -7.41 -4.08
CA VAL A 121 -11.67 -8.15 -4.60
C VAL A 121 -11.46 -9.65 -4.41
N GLY A 122 -10.25 -10.15 -4.67
CA GLY A 122 -9.87 -11.53 -4.40
C GLY A 122 -10.04 -11.91 -2.93
N HIS A 123 -9.50 -11.12 -2.00
CA HIS A 123 -9.62 -11.33 -0.57
C HIS A 123 -11.07 -11.37 -0.09
N VAL A 124 -11.90 -10.42 -0.55
CA VAL A 124 -13.33 -10.38 -0.23
C VAL A 124 -14.05 -11.61 -0.77
N TYR A 125 -13.79 -11.99 -2.03
CA TYR A 125 -14.38 -13.20 -2.61
C TYR A 125 -13.97 -14.45 -1.81
N GLN A 126 -12.69 -14.61 -1.50
CA GLN A 126 -12.19 -15.77 -0.76
C GLN A 126 -12.74 -15.82 0.67
N TRP A 127 -12.93 -14.66 1.30
CA TRP A 127 -13.56 -14.57 2.61
C TRP A 127 -15.01 -15.04 2.56
N PHE A 128 -15.85 -14.50 1.68
CA PHE A 128 -17.28 -14.79 1.69
C PHE A 128 -17.66 -16.09 0.98
N ALA A 129 -17.06 -16.38 -0.17
CA ALA A 129 -17.42 -17.53 -0.99
C ALA A 129 -16.73 -18.83 -0.54
N ASN A 130 -15.48 -18.73 -0.05
CA ASN A 130 -14.64 -19.89 0.27
C ASN A 130 -14.29 -20.02 1.76
N GLY A 131 -14.78 -19.11 2.62
CA GLY A 131 -14.55 -19.19 4.07
C GLY A 131 -13.10 -19.00 4.50
N VAL A 132 -12.28 -18.31 3.70
CA VAL A 132 -10.87 -18.07 4.01
C VAL A 132 -10.74 -16.92 5.00
N HIS A 133 -10.75 -17.27 6.29
CA HIS A 133 -10.63 -16.33 7.42
C HIS A 133 -9.20 -16.17 7.94
N SER A 134 -8.18 -16.51 7.15
CA SER A 134 -6.79 -16.34 7.56
C SER A 134 -6.47 -14.85 7.80
N PRO A 135 -5.59 -14.52 8.76
CA PRO A 135 -5.34 -13.14 9.17
C PRO A 135 -4.61 -12.32 8.10
N GLY A 136 -3.89 -12.96 7.17
CA GLY A 136 -3.27 -12.31 6.01
C GLY A 136 -4.20 -12.20 4.80
N ASN A 137 -5.40 -12.81 4.85
CA ASN A 137 -6.45 -12.65 3.83
C ASN A 137 -7.55 -11.67 4.27
N THR A 138 -7.67 -11.44 5.58
CA THR A 138 -8.70 -10.59 6.18
C THR A 138 -8.06 -9.50 7.04
N GLY A 139 -8.83 -8.50 7.47
CA GLY A 139 -8.31 -7.45 8.34
C GLY A 139 -7.54 -6.36 7.61
N GLY A 140 -6.35 -6.00 8.13
CA GLY A 140 -5.61 -4.80 7.74
C GLY A 140 -5.15 -4.78 6.28
N VAL A 141 -4.98 -5.95 5.66
CA VAL A 141 -4.64 -6.06 4.23
C VAL A 141 -5.72 -5.42 3.36
N LEU A 142 -7.01 -5.62 3.69
CA LEU A 142 -8.13 -5.02 2.94
C LEU A 142 -8.07 -3.49 2.95
N ALA A 143 -7.68 -2.93 4.09
CA ALA A 143 -7.54 -1.49 4.24
C ALA A 143 -6.35 -0.97 3.43
N ASN A 144 -5.21 -1.66 3.47
CA ASN A 144 -4.04 -1.30 2.67
C ASN A 144 -4.35 -1.32 1.17
N ASP A 145 -4.96 -2.41 0.71
CA ASP A 145 -5.24 -2.63 -0.69
C ASP A 145 -6.18 -1.56 -1.27
N LEU A 146 -7.16 -1.15 -0.46
CA LEU A 146 -8.06 -0.06 -0.83
C LEU A 146 -7.37 1.31 -0.77
N LEU A 147 -6.79 1.63 0.39
CA LEU A 147 -6.47 3.01 0.75
C LEU A 147 -5.13 3.47 0.21
N ILE A 148 -4.11 2.61 0.13
CA ILE A 148 -2.78 3.01 -0.36
C ILE A 148 -2.87 3.64 -1.76
N PRO A 149 -3.43 2.97 -2.79
CA PRO A 149 -3.56 3.56 -4.12
C PRO A 149 -4.55 4.72 -4.14
N ALA A 150 -5.69 4.63 -3.44
CA ALA A 150 -6.71 5.68 -3.43
C ALA A 150 -6.18 7.00 -2.85
N VAL A 151 -5.53 6.96 -1.69
CA VAL A 151 -4.92 8.14 -1.05
C VAL A 151 -3.82 8.72 -1.94
N MET A 152 -3.00 7.88 -2.57
CA MET A 152 -1.96 8.34 -3.49
C MET A 152 -2.53 9.14 -4.67
N ILE A 153 -3.63 8.66 -5.27
CA ILE A 153 -4.35 9.33 -6.36
C ILE A 153 -4.98 10.63 -5.86
N ILE A 154 -5.69 10.60 -4.73
CA ILE A 154 -6.37 11.76 -4.16
C ILE A 154 -5.38 12.90 -3.87
N LEU A 155 -4.26 12.60 -3.21
CA LEU A 155 -3.21 13.59 -2.91
C LEU A 155 -2.61 14.18 -4.20
N ALA A 156 -2.37 13.34 -5.21
CA ALA A 156 -1.79 13.78 -6.47
C ALA A 156 -2.76 14.67 -7.27
N VAL A 157 -4.05 14.30 -7.33
CA VAL A 157 -5.10 15.11 -7.96
C VAL A 157 -5.25 16.45 -7.24
N TRP A 158 -5.23 16.47 -5.91
CA TRP A 158 -5.32 17.71 -5.15
C TRP A 158 -4.09 18.60 -5.38
N SER A 159 -2.89 18.03 -5.41
CA SER A 159 -1.65 18.75 -5.74
C SER A 159 -1.72 19.41 -7.12
N ARG A 160 -2.29 18.74 -8.14
CA ARG A 160 -2.50 19.33 -9.48
C ARG A 160 -3.42 20.56 -9.44
N LYS A 161 -4.51 20.52 -8.67
CA LYS A 161 -5.46 21.63 -8.56
C LYS A 161 -4.87 22.89 -7.92
N LEU A 162 -3.80 22.74 -7.13
CA LEU A 162 -3.10 23.86 -6.48
C LEU A 162 -1.93 24.43 -7.32
N ARG A 163 -1.65 23.88 -8.50
CA ARG A 163 -0.69 24.50 -9.45
C ARG A 163 -1.43 25.60 -10.21
N PRO A 164 -0.87 26.83 -10.31
CA PRO A 164 -1.43 27.86 -11.18
C PRO A 164 -1.51 27.33 -12.62
N ALA A 165 -2.55 27.70 -13.36
CA ALA A 165 -2.81 27.19 -14.72
C ALA A 165 -1.69 27.49 -15.76
N ASN A 166 -0.65 28.25 -15.40
CA ASN A 166 0.32 28.85 -16.32
C ASN A 166 1.77 28.38 -16.11
N VAL A 167 2.00 27.08 -15.95
CA VAL A 167 3.33 26.51 -16.25
C VAL A 167 3.12 25.24 -17.07
N ALA A 168 2.95 25.46 -18.38
CA ALA A 168 3.03 24.44 -19.42
C ALA A 168 4.50 24.06 -19.65
#